data_AF-A0A933QCB1-F1
#
_entry.id   AF-A0A933QCB1-F1
#
_cell.length_a   1.000
_cell.length_b   1.000
_cell.length_c   1.000
_cell.angle_alpha   90.00
_cell.angle_beta   90.00
_cell.angle_gamma   90.00
#
_symmetry.space_group_name_H-M   'P 1'
#
loop_
_entity.id
_entity.type
_entity.pdbx_description
1 polymer ?
#
loop_
_entity_poly.entity_id
_entity_poly.type
_entity_poly.pdbx_seq_one_letter_code
_entity_poly.pdbx_strand_id
1 'polypeptide(L)'
;MILLAASVAVAAEAMPPAGAINIRVEAGDWGKVDPRDIEAVLTTVADTLLPSFPQHATERVSVAYSAAGPSVLLEKSATGAHRVFLNVRDARWDQFTYQFSHELCHIFTNHEHREIAPGVVARDHQWFEETLCEAVSLAALERMAIRWEQSPPYPGWKSYASAFRDYAQQLRDEQHRRLLPNETLGQWFAANQEALERNPYLRQKNELLAVKLLSLLEAAPDGLEAIGYLNAEPSARAESFAAYLESWYSCCPPRHRTFIIQVMALLDGPQHDRPAPVL
;
A
#
# COMPACT_ATOMS: atom_id res chain seq x y z
N MET A 1 35.58 -17.38 -43.84
CA MET A 1 34.40 -16.63 -43.33
C MET A 1 34.08 -17.21 -41.96
N ILE A 2 34.66 -16.65 -40.90
CA ILE A 2 34.50 -17.11 -39.51
C ILE A 2 33.53 -16.13 -38.85
N LEU A 3 32.32 -16.58 -38.49
CA LEU A 3 31.41 -15.80 -37.66
C LEU A 3 31.86 -15.90 -36.20
N LEU A 4 32.29 -14.77 -35.62
CA LEU A 4 32.38 -14.62 -34.16
C LEU A 4 30.95 -14.43 -33.61
N ALA A 5 30.49 -15.36 -32.80
CA ALA A 5 29.34 -15.15 -31.93
C ALA A 5 29.83 -14.44 -30.66
N ALA A 6 29.43 -13.18 -30.47
CA ALA A 6 29.66 -12.45 -29.23
C ALA A 6 28.70 -12.99 -28.16
N SER A 7 29.25 -13.65 -27.14
CA SER A 7 28.51 -14.05 -25.94
C SER A 7 28.32 -12.82 -25.06
N VAL A 8 27.09 -12.36 -24.90
CA VAL A 8 26.74 -11.33 -23.91
C VAL A 8 26.68 -12.01 -22.55
N ALA A 9 27.65 -11.72 -21.69
CA ALA A 9 27.60 -12.12 -20.29
C ALA A 9 26.55 -11.26 -19.58
N VAL A 10 25.46 -11.89 -19.12
CA VAL A 10 24.52 -11.28 -18.18
C VAL A 10 25.26 -11.17 -16.84
N ALA A 11 25.45 -9.95 -16.36
CA ALA A 11 26.03 -9.71 -15.04
C ALA A 11 25.12 -10.32 -13.98
N ALA A 12 25.67 -11.19 -13.13
CA ALA A 12 24.96 -11.71 -11.97
C ALA A 12 24.72 -10.54 -11.01
N GLU A 13 23.46 -10.15 -10.83
CA GLU A 13 23.09 -9.18 -9.82
C GLU A 13 23.37 -9.72 -8.43
N ALA A 14 23.96 -8.88 -7.57
CA ALA A 14 24.14 -9.19 -6.18
C ALA A 14 22.78 -9.47 -5.52
N MET A 15 22.69 -10.60 -4.80
CA MET A 15 21.52 -10.88 -3.96
C MET A 15 21.42 -9.81 -2.87
N PRO A 16 20.21 -9.31 -2.57
CA PRO A 16 20.02 -8.39 -1.46
C PRO A 16 20.40 -9.05 -0.12
N PRO A 17 20.75 -8.26 0.91
CA PRO A 17 20.99 -8.79 2.25
C PRO A 17 19.78 -9.60 2.74
N ALA A 18 20.03 -10.65 3.52
CA ALA A 18 18.96 -11.46 4.10
C ALA A 18 18.00 -10.57 4.90
N GLY A 19 16.70 -10.63 4.59
CA GLY A 19 15.66 -9.81 5.23
C GLY A 19 15.33 -8.48 4.52
N ALA A 20 15.54 -8.39 3.20
CA ALA A 20 15.09 -7.26 2.37
C ALA A 20 14.27 -7.73 1.16
N ILE A 21 13.30 -6.91 0.74
CA ILE A 21 12.51 -7.14 -0.48
C ILE A 21 13.43 -6.99 -1.69
N ASN A 22 13.39 -7.97 -2.61
CA ASN A 22 14.13 -7.88 -3.86
C ASN A 22 13.29 -7.17 -4.92
N ILE A 23 13.68 -5.95 -5.28
CA ILE A 23 12.97 -5.15 -6.29
C ILE A 23 13.79 -5.14 -7.58
N ARG A 24 13.10 -5.34 -8.70
CA ARG A 24 13.66 -5.17 -10.06
C ARG A 24 12.78 -4.29 -10.91
N VAL A 25 13.36 -3.26 -11.51
CA VAL A 25 12.64 -2.40 -12.46
C VAL A 25 12.95 -2.84 -13.89
N GLU A 26 11.91 -3.26 -14.60
CA GLU A 26 11.98 -3.65 -15.99
C GLU A 26 12.25 -2.43 -16.90
N ALA A 27 12.93 -2.63 -18.03
CA ALA A 27 13.01 -1.61 -19.06
C ALA A 27 11.61 -1.28 -19.60
N GLY A 28 11.32 0.01 -19.81
CA GLY A 28 9.98 0.47 -20.20
C GLY A 28 9.95 1.95 -20.54
N ASP A 29 8.76 2.49 -20.80
CA ASP A 29 8.55 3.89 -21.18
C ASP A 29 8.57 4.83 -19.95
N TRP A 30 9.68 4.84 -19.22
CA TRP A 30 9.87 5.63 -18.01
C TRP A 30 10.17 7.11 -18.27
N GLY A 31 10.21 7.56 -19.52
CA GLY A 31 10.63 8.91 -19.88
C GLY A 31 12.16 9.07 -19.83
N LYS A 32 12.65 10.13 -19.19
CA LYS A 32 14.08 10.50 -19.19
C LYS A 32 14.91 9.86 -18.08
N VAL A 33 14.34 8.99 -17.27
CA VAL A 33 15.00 8.40 -16.10
C VAL A 33 15.48 6.98 -16.36
N ASP A 34 16.61 6.62 -15.75
CA ASP A 34 17.17 5.28 -15.82
C ASP A 34 16.38 4.34 -14.90
N PRO A 35 16.01 3.11 -15.33
CA PRO A 35 15.39 2.12 -14.45
C PRO A 35 16.14 1.87 -13.14
N ARG A 36 17.47 2.01 -13.12
CA ARG A 36 18.29 1.84 -11.90
C ARG A 36 18.03 2.94 -10.87
N ASP A 37 17.78 4.16 -11.34
CA ASP A 37 17.43 5.29 -10.49
C ASP A 37 16.06 5.04 -9.84
N ILE A 38 15.10 4.53 -10.62
CA ILE A 38 13.78 4.10 -10.11
C ILE A 38 13.95 2.99 -9.07
N GLU A 39 14.73 1.94 -9.38
CA GLU A 39 14.97 0.82 -8.46
C GLU A 39 15.55 1.30 -7.12
N ALA A 40 16.45 2.28 -7.14
CA ALA A 40 17.00 2.88 -5.93
C ALA A 40 15.94 3.63 -5.10
N VAL A 41 15.01 4.35 -5.74
CA VAL A 41 13.86 4.98 -5.07
C VAL A 41 12.95 3.92 -4.45
N LEU A 42 12.53 2.91 -5.23
CA LEU A 42 11.59 1.89 -4.78
C LEU A 42 12.18 1.00 -3.67
N THR A 43 13.49 0.71 -3.74
CA THR A 43 14.21 0.03 -2.65
C THR A 43 14.18 0.87 -1.37
N THR A 44 14.38 2.18 -1.47
CA THR A 44 14.29 3.06 -0.30
C THR A 44 12.88 3.10 0.29
N VAL A 45 11.84 3.06 -0.54
CA VAL A 45 10.44 2.93 -0.09
C VAL A 45 10.24 1.62 0.67
N ALA A 46 10.66 0.49 0.10
CA ALA A 46 10.55 -0.81 0.75
C ALA A 46 11.31 -0.85 2.08
N ASP A 47 12.56 -0.39 2.12
CA ASP A 47 13.36 -0.32 3.36
C ASP A 47 12.72 0.57 4.44
N THR A 48 11.94 1.57 4.02
CA THR A 48 11.25 2.51 4.90
C THR A 48 9.97 1.92 5.52
N LEU A 49 9.31 1.00 4.80
CA LEU A 49 8.06 0.36 5.24
C LEU A 49 8.30 -1.01 5.89
N LEU A 50 9.26 -1.79 5.38
CA LEU A 50 9.53 -3.18 5.78
C LEU A 50 9.71 -3.42 7.28
N PRO A 51 10.28 -2.50 8.09
CA PRO A 51 10.32 -2.69 9.55
C PRO A 51 8.95 -2.92 10.18
N SER A 52 7.88 -2.41 9.57
CA SER A 52 6.49 -2.65 9.99
C SER A 52 5.87 -3.92 9.37
N PHE A 53 6.57 -4.60 8.46
CA PHE A 53 6.06 -5.76 7.72
C PHE A 53 7.09 -6.89 7.62
N PRO A 54 7.73 -7.33 8.74
CA PRO A 54 8.87 -8.24 8.70
C PRO A 54 8.56 -9.61 8.06
N GLN A 55 7.30 -10.06 8.06
CA GLN A 55 6.87 -11.29 7.40
C GLN A 55 7.07 -11.27 5.86
N HIS A 56 7.20 -10.07 5.27
CA HIS A 56 7.38 -9.86 3.84
C HIS A 56 8.85 -9.63 3.42
N ALA A 57 9.79 -9.82 4.35
CA ALA A 57 11.22 -9.50 4.16
C ALA A 57 11.97 -10.39 3.14
N THR A 58 11.27 -11.27 2.42
CA THR A 58 11.83 -12.13 1.37
C THR A 58 11.07 -12.05 0.06
N GLU A 59 10.08 -11.16 -0.03
CA GLU A 59 9.28 -11.00 -1.24
C GLU A 59 10.14 -10.50 -2.41
N ARG A 60 9.74 -10.92 -3.62
CA ARG A 60 10.34 -10.47 -4.87
C ARG A 60 9.32 -9.65 -5.64
N VAL A 61 9.72 -8.51 -6.16
CA VAL A 61 8.85 -7.57 -6.86
C VAL A 61 9.49 -7.17 -8.18
N SER A 62 8.82 -7.48 -9.29
CA SER A 62 9.15 -6.94 -10.62
C SER A 62 8.24 -5.75 -10.89
N VAL A 63 8.82 -4.63 -11.31
CA VAL A 63 8.12 -3.37 -11.54
C VAL A 63 8.22 -2.98 -13.01
N ALA A 64 7.08 -2.73 -13.66
CA ALA A 64 7.01 -2.36 -15.06
C ALA A 64 6.14 -1.11 -15.28
N TYR A 65 6.38 -0.41 -16.39
CA TYR A 65 5.55 0.73 -16.78
C TYR A 65 4.21 0.25 -17.36
N SER A 66 3.11 0.92 -17.01
CA SER A 66 1.81 0.72 -17.66
C SER A 66 1.05 2.04 -17.81
N ALA A 67 0.60 2.33 -19.03
CA ALA A 67 -0.27 3.48 -19.30
C ALA A 67 -1.69 3.31 -18.71
N ALA A 68 -2.08 2.08 -18.31
CA ALA A 68 -3.40 1.80 -17.74
C ALA A 68 -3.55 2.28 -16.29
N GLY A 69 -2.45 2.63 -15.62
CA GLY A 69 -2.44 3.01 -14.20
C GLY A 69 -1.65 2.02 -13.33
N PRO A 70 -1.44 2.38 -12.06
CA PRO A 70 -0.77 1.50 -11.11
C PRO A 70 -1.66 0.29 -10.78
N SER A 71 -1.03 -0.87 -10.59
CA SER A 71 -1.69 -2.10 -10.14
C SER A 71 -0.66 -3.17 -9.76
N VAL A 72 -1.03 -4.06 -8.86
CA VAL A 72 -0.33 -5.33 -8.62
C VAL A 72 -1.15 -6.49 -9.20
N LEU A 73 -0.50 -7.41 -9.90
CA LEU A 73 -1.15 -8.63 -10.34
C LEU A 73 -1.45 -9.54 -9.14
N LEU A 74 -2.60 -10.19 -9.19
CA LEU A 74 -3.00 -11.18 -8.20
C LEU A 74 -2.05 -12.39 -8.23
N GLU A 75 -1.73 -12.86 -9.43
CA GLU A 75 -0.82 -13.98 -9.64
C GLU A 75 0.65 -13.53 -9.56
N LYS A 76 1.45 -14.29 -8.82
CA LYS A 76 2.92 -14.18 -8.86
C LYS A 76 3.43 -14.76 -10.19
N SER A 77 4.60 -14.29 -10.64
CA SER A 77 5.30 -14.86 -11.79
C SER A 77 5.70 -16.31 -11.55
N ALA A 78 6.13 -17.01 -12.59
CA ALA A 78 6.68 -18.36 -12.48
C ALA A 78 7.92 -18.46 -11.55
N THR A 79 8.60 -17.35 -11.29
CA THR A 79 9.73 -17.26 -10.35
C THR A 79 9.30 -16.84 -8.93
N GLY A 80 8.00 -16.72 -8.69
CA GLY A 80 7.40 -16.32 -7.42
C GLY A 80 7.50 -14.82 -7.13
N ALA A 81 7.69 -13.97 -8.14
CA ALA A 81 7.74 -12.53 -7.95
C ALA A 81 6.36 -11.89 -8.14
N HIS A 82 5.98 -10.97 -7.26
CA HIS A 82 4.87 -10.06 -7.49
C HIS A 82 5.18 -9.18 -8.69
N ARG A 83 4.18 -8.90 -9.52
CA ARG A 83 4.30 -7.98 -10.64
C ARG A 83 3.52 -6.71 -10.38
N VAL A 84 4.23 -5.60 -10.24
CA VAL A 84 3.69 -4.27 -10.01
C VAL A 84 3.82 -3.45 -11.28
N PHE A 85 2.77 -2.73 -11.63
CA PHE A 85 2.74 -1.74 -12.67
C PHE A 85 2.67 -0.35 -12.05
N LEU A 86 3.41 0.60 -12.61
CA LEU A 86 3.34 2.01 -12.24
C LEU A 86 3.09 2.86 -13.49
N ASN A 87 2.41 3.98 -13.31
CA ASN A 87 2.18 4.98 -14.34
C ASN A 87 2.82 6.31 -13.92
N VAL A 88 4.14 6.31 -13.83
CA VAL A 88 4.96 7.48 -13.52
C VAL A 88 6.07 7.57 -14.57
N ARG A 89 6.38 8.79 -15.00
CA ARG A 89 7.46 9.08 -15.95
C ARG A 89 8.32 10.21 -15.41
N ASP A 90 9.56 10.26 -15.91
CA ASP A 90 10.58 11.25 -15.53
C ASP A 90 10.89 11.22 -14.03
N ALA A 91 11.65 12.20 -13.53
CA ALA A 91 12.13 12.25 -12.15
C ALA A 91 11.06 12.72 -11.14
N ARG A 92 9.88 12.10 -11.18
CA ARG A 92 8.75 12.33 -10.27
C ARG A 92 8.78 11.34 -9.10
N TRP A 93 9.84 11.41 -8.29
CA TRP A 93 10.08 10.48 -7.18
C TRP A 93 8.97 10.50 -6.15
N ASP A 94 8.35 11.66 -5.94
CA ASP A 94 7.11 11.83 -5.17
C ASP A 94 6.00 10.88 -5.65
N GLN A 95 5.75 10.84 -6.95
CA GLN A 95 4.72 9.97 -7.53
C GLN A 95 5.13 8.50 -7.57
N PHE A 96 6.41 8.19 -7.80
CA PHE A 96 6.92 6.82 -7.69
C PHE A 96 6.73 6.28 -6.28
N THR A 97 7.08 7.07 -5.25
CA THR A 97 6.86 6.71 -3.84
C THR A 97 5.38 6.46 -3.57
N TYR A 98 4.52 7.38 -3.97
CA TYR A 98 3.08 7.27 -3.72
C TYR A 98 2.48 6.04 -4.41
N GLN A 99 2.66 5.86 -5.72
CA GLN A 99 2.09 4.72 -6.44
C GLN A 99 2.68 3.39 -5.98
N PHE A 100 4.00 3.30 -5.81
CA PHE A 100 4.63 2.05 -5.40
C PHE A 100 4.26 1.64 -3.97
N SER A 101 4.12 2.60 -3.05
CA SER A 101 3.70 2.30 -1.68
C SER A 101 2.28 1.73 -1.63
N HIS A 102 1.40 2.20 -2.52
CA HIS A 102 0.03 1.66 -2.66
C HIS A 102 0.08 0.19 -3.07
N GLU A 103 0.77 -0.10 -4.18
CA GLU A 103 0.86 -1.46 -4.71
C GLU A 103 1.67 -2.41 -3.80
N LEU A 104 2.67 -1.89 -3.10
CA LEU A 104 3.40 -2.65 -2.10
C LEU A 104 2.55 -2.94 -0.86
N CYS A 105 1.64 -2.04 -0.49
CA CYS A 105 0.71 -2.29 0.61
C CYS A 105 -0.28 -3.42 0.28
N HIS A 106 -0.72 -3.57 -0.97
CA HIS A 106 -1.46 -4.75 -1.39
C HIS A 106 -0.68 -6.05 -1.10
N ILE A 107 0.60 -6.10 -1.46
CA ILE A 107 1.48 -7.23 -1.12
C ILE A 107 1.52 -7.44 0.41
N PHE A 108 1.72 -6.37 1.18
CA PHE A 108 1.77 -6.45 2.64
C PHE A 108 0.46 -6.92 3.28
N THR A 109 -0.67 -6.69 2.62
CA THR A 109 -2.01 -7.09 3.05
C THR A 109 -2.42 -8.44 2.46
N ASN A 110 -1.47 -9.25 1.99
CA ASN A 110 -1.70 -10.60 1.47
C ASN A 110 -2.80 -10.62 0.38
N HIS A 111 -2.74 -9.68 -0.57
CA HIS A 111 -3.81 -9.45 -1.55
C HIS A 111 -4.16 -10.69 -2.37
N GLU A 112 -3.21 -11.61 -2.57
CA GLU A 112 -3.42 -12.90 -3.25
C GLU A 112 -4.46 -13.79 -2.55
N HIS A 113 -4.63 -13.68 -1.23
CA HIS A 113 -5.57 -14.48 -0.44
C HIS A 113 -7.04 -14.06 -0.64
N ARG A 114 -7.29 -13.07 -1.51
CA ARG A 114 -8.64 -12.78 -2.02
C ARG A 114 -9.09 -13.76 -3.09
N GLU A 115 -8.18 -14.50 -3.73
CA GLU A 115 -8.56 -15.60 -4.61
C GLU A 115 -9.02 -16.81 -3.79
N ILE A 116 -10.32 -16.92 -3.58
CA ILE A 116 -10.92 -17.97 -2.72
C ILE A 116 -11.11 -19.30 -3.45
N ALA A 117 -11.08 -19.27 -4.78
CA ALA A 117 -11.05 -20.41 -5.68
C ALA A 117 -10.47 -19.95 -7.03
N PRO A 118 -9.96 -20.85 -7.90
CA PRO A 118 -9.36 -20.47 -9.17
C PRO A 118 -10.29 -19.56 -10.00
N GLY A 119 -9.83 -18.32 -10.26
CA GLY A 119 -10.56 -17.29 -10.99
C GLY A 119 -11.70 -16.61 -10.20
N VAL A 120 -11.89 -16.93 -8.92
CA VAL A 120 -12.92 -16.36 -8.05
C VAL A 120 -12.26 -15.47 -6.99
N VAL A 121 -12.37 -14.16 -7.19
CA VAL A 121 -11.75 -13.16 -6.32
C VAL A 121 -12.82 -12.49 -5.47
N ALA A 122 -12.69 -12.56 -4.15
CA ALA A 122 -13.52 -11.81 -3.21
C ALA A 122 -13.23 -10.31 -3.32
N ARG A 123 -14.28 -9.48 -3.44
CA ARG A 123 -14.14 -8.02 -3.63
C ARG A 123 -14.94 -7.18 -2.65
N ASP A 124 -15.85 -7.78 -1.90
CA ASP A 124 -16.83 -7.08 -1.05
C ASP A 124 -16.17 -6.15 -0.02
N HIS A 125 -14.98 -6.51 0.48
CA HIS A 125 -14.23 -5.71 1.47
C HIS A 125 -12.90 -5.16 0.93
N GLN A 126 -12.65 -5.32 -0.38
CA GLN A 126 -11.41 -4.80 -1.01
C GLN A 126 -11.31 -3.28 -0.88
N TRP A 127 -12.43 -2.55 -0.82
CA TRP A 127 -12.44 -1.09 -0.62
C TRP A 127 -11.68 -0.65 0.64
N PHE A 128 -11.71 -1.46 1.70
CA PHE A 128 -11.02 -1.17 2.94
C PHE A 128 -9.51 -1.38 2.78
N GLU A 129 -9.10 -2.39 2.02
CA GLU A 129 -7.71 -2.58 1.64
C GLU A 129 -7.20 -1.41 0.77
N GLU A 130 -7.96 -0.98 -0.23
CA GLU A 130 -7.61 0.21 -1.05
C GLU A 130 -7.45 1.47 -0.17
N THR A 131 -8.31 1.61 0.85
CA THR A 131 -8.22 2.72 1.82
C THR A 131 -6.93 2.63 2.65
N LEU A 132 -6.56 1.45 3.13
CA LEU A 132 -5.31 1.26 3.88
C LEU A 132 -4.08 1.50 2.99
N CYS A 133 -4.10 1.02 1.75
CA CYS A 133 -3.02 1.25 0.78
C CYS A 133 -2.82 2.74 0.48
N GLU A 134 -3.91 3.50 0.37
CA GLU A 134 -3.86 4.95 0.21
C GLU A 134 -3.26 5.63 1.46
N ALA A 135 -3.66 5.21 2.67
CA ALA A 135 -3.12 5.77 3.91
C ALA A 135 -1.62 5.47 4.07
N VAL A 136 -1.19 4.24 3.73
CA VAL A 136 0.22 3.84 3.72
C VAL A 136 1.01 4.66 2.70
N SER A 137 0.43 4.98 1.55
CA SER A 137 1.07 5.80 0.52
C SER A 137 1.36 7.23 1.01
N LEU A 138 0.42 7.83 1.73
CA LEU A 138 0.63 9.14 2.37
C LEU A 138 1.69 9.07 3.47
N ALA A 139 1.66 8.03 4.32
CA ALA A 139 2.66 7.83 5.36
C ALA A 139 4.07 7.61 4.77
N ALA A 140 4.16 6.90 3.64
CA ALA A 140 5.42 6.64 2.94
C ALA A 140 6.04 7.92 2.39
N LEU A 141 5.25 8.86 1.86
CA LEU A 141 5.75 10.16 1.42
C LEU A 141 6.44 10.92 2.56
N GLU A 142 5.81 11.01 3.74
CA GLU A 142 6.39 11.69 4.90
C GLU A 142 7.67 11.00 5.39
N ARG A 143 7.68 9.66 5.43
CA ARG A 143 8.87 8.90 5.82
C ARG A 143 10.01 9.05 4.80
N MET A 144 9.68 9.07 3.51
CA MET A 144 10.65 9.30 2.43
C MET A 144 11.27 10.70 2.51
N ALA A 145 10.48 11.73 2.86
CA ALA A 145 11.01 13.07 3.11
C ALA A 145 12.10 13.04 4.21
N ILE A 146 11.79 12.45 5.36
CA ILE A 146 12.74 12.33 6.49
C ILE A 146 13.97 11.52 6.06
N ARG A 147 13.76 10.39 5.36
CA ARG A 147 14.84 9.51 4.92
C ARG A 147 15.78 10.23 3.95
N TRP A 148 15.27 10.99 2.99
CA TRP A 148 16.07 11.69 1.99
C TRP A 148 16.74 12.96 2.50
N GLU A 149 16.23 13.58 3.57
CA GLU A 149 16.96 14.62 4.30
C GLU A 149 18.27 14.09 4.91
N GLN A 150 18.29 12.80 5.29
CA GLN A 150 19.41 12.18 6.00
C GLN A 150 20.34 11.38 5.07
N SER A 151 19.76 10.48 4.27
CA SER A 151 20.48 9.48 3.48
C SER A 151 19.67 9.13 2.21
N PRO A 152 19.60 10.06 1.23
CA PRO A 152 18.99 9.74 -0.07
C PRO A 152 19.84 8.70 -0.82
N PRO A 153 19.29 8.01 -1.84
CA PRO A 153 20.03 7.03 -2.65
C PRO A 153 21.28 7.63 -3.29
N TYR A 154 21.18 8.90 -3.72
CA TYR A 154 22.29 9.67 -4.26
C TYR A 154 22.45 10.98 -3.49
N PRO A 155 23.67 11.37 -3.08
CA PRO A 155 23.89 12.57 -2.26
C PRO A 155 23.29 13.87 -2.84
N GLY A 156 23.28 13.99 -4.18
CA GLY A 156 22.74 15.16 -4.88
C GLY A 156 21.20 15.29 -4.83
N TRP A 157 20.48 14.27 -4.34
CA TRP A 157 19.01 14.26 -4.32
C TRP A 157 18.42 14.72 -2.99
N LYS A 158 19.26 15.07 -2.00
CA LYS A 158 18.80 15.53 -0.69
C LYS A 158 17.81 16.71 -0.77
N SER A 159 18.00 17.62 -1.73
CA SER A 159 17.09 18.76 -1.94
C SER A 159 15.70 18.37 -2.41
N TYR A 160 15.50 17.16 -2.96
CA TYR A 160 14.20 16.66 -3.38
C TYR A 160 13.30 16.30 -2.19
N ALA A 161 13.85 16.16 -0.98
CA ALA A 161 13.09 15.69 0.18
C ALA A 161 11.83 16.53 0.47
N SER A 162 11.87 17.85 0.24
CA SER A 162 10.70 18.71 0.42
C SER A 162 9.56 18.38 -0.56
N ALA A 163 9.87 17.92 -1.77
CA ALA A 163 8.85 17.59 -2.77
C ALA A 163 7.95 16.43 -2.33
N PHE A 164 8.45 15.49 -1.51
CA PHE A 164 7.60 14.46 -0.91
C PHE A 164 6.56 15.06 0.05
N ARG A 165 6.98 16.01 0.91
CA ARG A 165 6.08 16.70 1.85
C ARG A 165 5.08 17.56 1.11
N ASP A 166 5.53 18.30 0.10
CA ASP A 166 4.68 19.15 -0.72
C ASP A 166 3.62 18.32 -1.44
N TYR A 167 3.99 17.15 -1.97
CA TYR A 167 3.05 16.26 -2.63
C TYR A 167 2.07 15.61 -1.65
N ALA A 168 2.53 15.14 -0.49
CA ALA A 168 1.67 14.62 0.57
C ALA A 168 0.65 15.67 1.06
N GLN A 169 1.11 16.92 1.23
CA GLN A 169 0.27 18.04 1.63
C GLN A 169 -0.76 18.38 0.54
N GLN A 170 -0.32 18.44 -0.72
CA GLN A 170 -1.21 18.67 -1.85
C GLN A 170 -2.35 17.64 -1.87
N LEU A 171 -2.02 16.34 -1.73
CA LEU A 171 -3.01 15.26 -1.70
C LEU A 171 -3.97 15.45 -0.51
N ARG A 172 -3.48 15.67 0.71
CA ARG A 172 -4.33 15.88 1.90
C ARG A 172 -5.26 17.09 1.80
N ASP A 173 -4.87 18.10 1.02
CA ASP A 173 -5.66 19.32 0.83
C ASP A 173 -6.75 19.22 -0.24
N GLU A 174 -6.80 18.11 -0.99
CA GLU A 174 -7.85 17.86 -1.97
C GLU A 174 -9.24 17.85 -1.32
N GLN A 175 -10.17 18.59 -1.92
CA GLN A 175 -11.48 18.86 -1.33
C GLN A 175 -12.27 17.57 -1.02
N HIS A 176 -12.21 16.56 -1.90
CA HIS A 176 -12.96 15.32 -1.72
C HIS A 176 -12.46 14.47 -0.57
N ARG A 177 -11.27 14.75 -0.01
CA ARG A 177 -10.73 14.04 1.16
C ARG A 177 -11.23 14.60 2.49
N ARG A 178 -12.11 15.60 2.45
CA ARG A 178 -12.66 16.29 3.62
C ARG A 178 -14.12 15.90 3.82
N LEU A 179 -14.47 15.59 5.07
CA LEU A 179 -15.87 15.47 5.49
C LEU A 179 -16.57 16.83 5.37
N LEU A 180 -17.89 16.80 5.20
CA LEU A 180 -18.69 18.02 5.28
C LEU A 180 -18.63 18.60 6.71
N PRO A 181 -18.81 19.92 6.87
CA PRO A 181 -18.90 20.52 8.20
C PRO A 181 -19.95 19.81 9.07
N ASN A 182 -19.57 19.43 10.29
CA ASN A 182 -20.38 18.71 11.28
C ASN A 182 -20.78 17.26 10.93
N GLU A 183 -20.29 16.71 9.81
CA GLU A 183 -20.45 15.29 9.50
C GLU A 183 -19.39 14.49 10.26
N THR A 184 -19.82 13.47 11.01
CA THR A 184 -18.91 12.51 11.64
C THR A 184 -18.50 11.43 10.63
N LEU A 185 -17.33 10.82 10.84
CA LEU A 185 -16.90 9.74 9.95
C LEU A 185 -17.85 8.54 9.99
N GLY A 186 -18.42 8.19 11.15
CA GLY A 186 -19.40 7.11 11.25
C GLY A 186 -20.68 7.37 10.45
N GLN A 187 -21.19 8.62 10.47
CA GLN A 187 -22.34 9.01 9.64
C GLN A 187 -22.02 8.90 8.15
N TRP A 188 -20.86 9.44 7.74
CA TRP A 188 -20.40 9.33 6.36
C TRP A 188 -20.23 7.86 5.96
N PHE A 189 -19.60 7.03 6.79
CA PHE A 189 -19.37 5.63 6.49
C PHE A 189 -20.68 4.86 6.34
N ALA A 190 -21.63 5.03 7.29
CA ALA A 190 -22.94 4.41 7.19
C ALA A 190 -23.70 4.78 5.90
N ALA A 191 -23.56 6.01 5.42
CA ALA A 191 -24.17 6.46 4.16
C ALA A 191 -23.44 5.94 2.89
N ASN A 192 -22.19 5.49 3.01
CA ASN A 192 -21.33 5.16 1.87
C ASN A 192 -20.92 3.68 1.80
N GLN A 193 -21.10 2.91 2.87
CA GLN A 193 -20.66 1.52 3.02
C GLN A 193 -21.15 0.65 1.86
N GLU A 194 -22.45 0.65 1.57
CA GLU A 194 -23.02 -0.19 0.51
C GLU A 194 -22.43 0.13 -0.88
N ALA A 195 -22.10 1.40 -1.14
CA ALA A 195 -21.46 1.78 -2.40
C ALA A 195 -20.01 1.29 -2.46
N LEU A 196 -19.27 1.36 -1.35
CA LEU A 196 -17.90 0.87 -1.22
C LEU A 196 -17.84 -0.66 -1.39
N GLU A 197 -18.77 -1.39 -0.78
CA GLU A 197 -18.86 -2.85 -0.90
C GLU A 197 -19.18 -3.29 -2.34
N ARG A 198 -20.03 -2.55 -3.06
CA ARG A 198 -20.34 -2.84 -4.47
C ARG A 198 -19.21 -2.49 -5.43
N ASN A 199 -18.42 -1.46 -5.12
CA ASN A 199 -17.33 -1.01 -5.98
C ASN A 199 -16.12 -0.58 -5.14
N PRO A 200 -15.07 -1.44 -5.06
CA PRO A 200 -13.91 -1.12 -4.25
C PRO A 200 -13.06 0.02 -4.81
N TYR A 201 -13.28 0.41 -6.07
CA TYR A 201 -12.52 1.44 -6.75
C TYR A 201 -13.17 2.83 -6.71
N LEU A 202 -14.05 3.08 -5.72
CA LEU A 202 -14.56 4.43 -5.44
C LEU A 202 -13.47 5.31 -4.82
N ARG A 203 -12.46 5.65 -5.63
CA ARG A 203 -11.20 6.26 -5.24
C ARG A 203 -11.35 7.47 -4.32
N GLN A 204 -12.21 8.43 -4.68
CA GLN A 204 -12.43 9.62 -3.84
C GLN A 204 -12.95 9.29 -2.44
N LYS A 205 -13.75 8.22 -2.29
CA LYS A 205 -14.25 7.78 -0.99
C LYS A 205 -13.16 7.08 -0.18
N ASN A 206 -12.38 6.21 -0.83
CA ASN A 206 -11.23 5.56 -0.21
C ASN A 206 -10.22 6.61 0.27
N GLU A 207 -9.94 7.64 -0.53
CA GLU A 207 -9.01 8.72 -0.21
C GLU A 207 -9.46 9.59 0.97
N LEU A 208 -10.77 9.86 1.10
CA LEU A 208 -11.32 10.54 2.29
C LEU A 208 -11.09 9.70 3.54
N LEU A 209 -11.46 8.42 3.50
CA LEU A 209 -11.34 7.54 4.66
C LEU A 209 -9.86 7.32 5.02
N ALA A 210 -8.98 7.21 4.03
CA ALA A 210 -7.55 7.04 4.20
C ALA A 210 -6.91 8.20 4.98
N VAL A 211 -7.30 9.45 4.71
CA VAL A 211 -6.81 10.61 5.47
C VAL A 211 -7.24 10.54 6.95
N LYS A 212 -8.41 9.97 7.25
CA LYS A 212 -8.86 9.77 8.63
C LYS A 212 -8.13 8.63 9.34
N LEU A 213 -7.87 7.53 8.64
CA LEU A 213 -7.07 6.42 9.17
C LEU A 213 -5.60 6.79 9.33
N LEU A 214 -5.06 7.66 8.47
CA LEU A 214 -3.69 8.15 8.58
C LEU A 214 -3.43 8.79 9.94
N SER A 215 -4.36 9.61 10.46
CA SER A 215 -4.20 10.21 11.80
C SER A 215 -4.12 9.17 12.92
N LEU A 216 -4.78 8.01 12.78
CA LEU A 216 -4.63 6.89 13.72
C LEU A 216 -3.28 6.20 13.56
N LEU A 217 -2.82 5.99 12.32
CA LEU A 217 -1.51 5.39 12.02
C LEU A 217 -0.35 6.25 12.52
N GLU A 218 -0.46 7.57 12.41
CA GLU A 218 0.54 8.51 12.92
C GLU A 218 0.59 8.53 14.45
N ALA A 219 -0.55 8.32 15.11
CA ALA A 219 -0.65 8.25 16.57
C ALA A 219 -0.21 6.89 17.16
N ALA A 220 -0.20 5.83 16.36
CA ALA A 220 0.14 4.48 16.77
C ALA A 220 1.19 3.88 15.80
N PRO A 221 2.50 4.00 16.13
CA PRO A 221 3.57 3.48 15.27
C PRO A 221 3.42 1.99 14.93
N ASP A 222 2.90 1.22 15.89
CA ASP A 222 2.60 -0.21 15.79
C ASP A 222 1.37 -0.51 14.91
N GLY A 223 0.61 0.50 14.50
CA GLY A 223 -0.60 0.38 13.69
C GLY A 223 -0.30 -0.07 12.25
N LEU A 224 0.86 0.29 11.70
CA LEU A 224 1.30 -0.24 10.40
C LEU A 224 1.57 -1.74 10.48
N GLU A 225 2.12 -2.25 11.60
CA GLU A 225 2.33 -3.69 11.77
C GLU A 225 1.02 -4.46 11.75
N ALA A 226 -0.06 -3.88 12.27
CA ALA A 226 -1.38 -4.51 12.22
C ALA A 226 -1.85 -4.75 10.78
N ILE A 227 -1.61 -3.81 9.85
CA ILE A 227 -2.01 -3.90 8.44
C ILE A 227 -1.46 -5.18 7.79
N GLY A 228 -0.26 -5.60 8.18
CA GLY A 228 0.39 -6.79 7.62
C GLY A 228 -0.32 -8.12 7.90
N TYR A 229 -1.33 -8.11 8.79
CA TYR A 229 -2.16 -9.27 9.13
C TYR A 229 -3.55 -9.22 8.47
N LEU A 230 -3.83 -8.19 7.65
CA LEU A 230 -5.03 -8.18 6.82
C LEU A 230 -4.95 -9.30 5.79
N ASN A 231 -6.08 -9.97 5.52
CA ASN A 231 -6.17 -11.16 4.65
C ASN A 231 -5.16 -12.28 4.96
N ALA A 232 -4.63 -12.38 6.18
CA ALA A 232 -3.64 -13.40 6.53
C ALA A 232 -4.18 -14.84 6.36
N GLU A 233 -5.44 -15.05 6.71
CA GLU A 233 -6.19 -16.25 6.33
C GLU A 233 -6.89 -16.01 4.99
N PRO A 234 -6.97 -17.01 4.09
CA PRO A 234 -7.79 -16.95 2.90
C PRO A 234 -9.17 -16.47 3.30
N SER A 235 -9.58 -15.36 2.70
CA SER A 235 -10.79 -14.62 3.03
C SER A 235 -12.01 -15.48 2.69
N ALA A 236 -12.29 -16.50 3.50
CA ALA A 236 -13.44 -17.38 3.39
C ALA A 236 -14.68 -16.53 3.64
N ARG A 237 -15.15 -15.87 2.56
CA ARG A 237 -16.42 -15.17 2.43
C ARG A 237 -16.85 -14.49 3.73
N ALA A 238 -16.08 -13.51 4.21
CA ALA A 238 -16.53 -12.72 5.33
C ALA A 238 -17.90 -12.11 4.98
N GLU A 239 -18.97 -12.69 5.53
CA GLU A 239 -20.36 -12.42 5.10
C GLU A 239 -20.78 -10.99 5.41
N SER A 240 -20.01 -10.30 6.25
CA SER A 240 -20.16 -8.89 6.57
C SER A 240 -18.81 -8.22 6.79
N PHE A 241 -18.77 -6.90 6.69
CA PHE A 241 -17.58 -6.12 6.99
C PHE A 241 -17.14 -6.26 8.47
N ALA A 242 -18.09 -6.45 9.39
CA ALA A 242 -17.78 -6.73 10.79
C ALA A 242 -16.99 -8.04 10.96
N ALA A 243 -17.43 -9.11 10.28
CA ALA A 243 -16.72 -10.39 10.27
C ALA A 243 -15.33 -10.27 9.63
N TYR A 244 -15.19 -9.41 8.61
CA TYR A 244 -13.90 -9.12 7.99
C TYR A 244 -12.93 -8.44 8.96
N LEU A 245 -13.38 -7.43 9.70
CA LEU A 245 -12.57 -6.77 10.73
C LEU A 245 -12.26 -7.70 11.92
N GLU A 246 -13.18 -8.60 12.30
CA GLU A 246 -12.95 -9.61 13.34
C GLU A 246 -11.91 -10.64 12.92
N SER A 247 -11.91 -11.06 11.65
CA SER A 247 -10.87 -11.92 11.08
C SER A 247 -9.50 -11.23 11.17
N TRP A 248 -9.42 -9.95 10.77
CA TRP A 248 -8.19 -9.16 10.89
C TRP A 248 -7.71 -9.08 12.35
N TYR A 249 -8.62 -8.75 13.28
CA TYR A 249 -8.33 -8.71 14.71
C TYR A 249 -7.77 -10.05 15.24
N SER A 250 -8.38 -11.16 14.82
CA SER A 250 -8.02 -12.49 15.29
C SER A 250 -6.66 -12.95 14.79
N CYS A 251 -6.32 -12.65 13.52
CA CYS A 251 -5.02 -12.95 12.92
C CYS A 251 -3.90 -12.06 13.46
N CYS A 252 -4.24 -10.88 14.00
CA CYS A 252 -3.27 -9.91 14.47
C CYS A 252 -2.74 -10.26 15.89
N PRO A 253 -1.43 -10.17 16.16
CA PRO A 253 -0.87 -10.38 17.49
C PRO A 253 -1.45 -9.42 18.54
N PRO A 254 -1.61 -9.84 19.81
CA PRO A 254 -2.26 -9.04 20.85
C PRO A 254 -1.76 -7.60 20.99
N ARG A 255 -0.45 -7.37 20.81
CA ARG A 255 0.17 -6.04 20.93
C ARG A 255 -0.34 -5.02 19.90
N HIS A 256 -0.83 -5.46 18.75
CA HIS A 256 -1.29 -4.58 17.66
C HIS A 256 -2.82 -4.41 17.62
N ARG A 257 -3.56 -5.24 18.37
CA ARG A 257 -5.03 -5.28 18.32
C ARG A 257 -5.71 -3.98 18.76
N THR A 258 -5.05 -3.17 19.59
CA THR A 258 -5.57 -1.85 20.00
C THR A 258 -5.83 -0.94 18.81
N PHE A 259 -4.96 -0.96 17.79
CA PHE A 259 -5.14 -0.18 16.57
C PHE A 259 -6.42 -0.62 15.83
N ILE A 260 -6.64 -1.93 15.71
CA ILE A 260 -7.83 -2.48 15.03
C ILE A 260 -9.11 -2.08 15.77
N ILE A 261 -9.10 -2.11 17.11
CA ILE A 261 -10.24 -1.65 17.93
C ILE A 261 -10.52 -0.16 17.68
N GLN A 262 -9.49 0.68 17.59
CA GLN A 262 -9.65 2.11 17.28
C GLN A 262 -10.25 2.33 15.89
N VAL A 263 -9.83 1.54 14.89
CA VAL A 263 -10.41 1.58 13.55
C VAL A 263 -11.88 1.15 13.57
N MET A 264 -12.21 0.04 14.24
CA MET A 264 -13.60 -0.40 14.41
C MET A 264 -14.46 0.70 15.05
N ALA A 265 -13.99 1.30 16.15
CA ALA A 265 -14.70 2.37 16.84
C ALA A 265 -14.86 3.63 15.97
N LEU A 266 -13.87 3.95 15.14
CA LEU A 266 -13.93 5.08 14.21
C LEU A 266 -15.01 4.88 13.14
N LEU A 267 -15.20 3.65 12.67
CA LEU A 267 -16.17 3.29 11.63
C LEU A 267 -17.59 3.07 12.17
N ASP A 268 -17.75 2.57 13.40
CA ASP A 268 -19.06 2.37 14.04
C ASP A 268 -19.76 3.70 14.42
N GLY A 269 -19.01 4.80 14.58
CA GLY A 269 -19.54 6.11 15.01
C GLY A 269 -20.13 6.11 16.43
N PRO A 270 -20.64 7.25 16.94
CA PRO A 270 -21.37 7.26 18.19
C PRO A 270 -22.66 6.44 18.04
N GLN A 271 -22.72 5.28 18.69
CA GLN A 271 -23.92 4.45 18.76
C GLN A 271 -25.00 5.21 19.54
N HIS A 272 -25.88 5.91 18.83
CA HIS A 272 -27.04 6.54 19.47
C HIS A 272 -28.28 5.64 19.53
N ASP A 273 -28.25 4.41 18.99
CA ASP A 273 -29.44 3.56 18.96
C ASP A 273 -29.22 2.03 18.82
N ARG A 274 -28.03 1.49 19.18
CA ARG A 274 -27.89 0.02 19.30
C ARG A 274 -28.21 -0.40 20.75
N PRO A 275 -29.16 -1.34 20.99
CA PRO A 275 -29.33 -1.91 22.32
C PRO A 275 -28.03 -2.61 22.73
N ALA A 276 -27.61 -2.39 23.97
CA ALA A 276 -26.39 -2.96 24.52
C ALA A 276 -26.37 -4.50 24.33
N PRO A 277 -25.20 -5.09 24.03
CA PRO A 277 -25.09 -6.54 23.97
C PRO A 277 -25.43 -7.12 25.34
N VAL A 278 -26.34 -8.08 25.35
CA VAL A 278 -26.67 -8.87 26.54
C VAL A 278 -25.46 -9.73 26.85
N LEU A 279 -24.80 -9.42 27.97
CA LEU A 279 -23.73 -10.22 28.57
C LEU A 279 -24.29 -11.55 29.11
#